data_AF-A0A5P6NZA3-F1
#
_entry.id   AF-A0A5P6NZA3-F1
#
_cell.length_a   1.000
_cell.length_b   1.000
_cell.length_c   1.000
_cell.angle_alpha   90.00
_cell.angle_beta   90.00
_cell.angle_gamma   90.00
#
_symmetry.space_group_name_H-M   'P 1'
#
loop_
_entity.id
_entity.type
_entity.pdbx_description
1 polymer ?
#
loop_
_entity_poly.entity_id
_entity_poly.type
_entity_poly.pdbx_seq_one_letter_code
_entity_poly.pdbx_strand_id
1 'polypeptide(L)'
;MSFRSVVAPQKRYALKMTYSPYLDRAKLRGKEAIEQMANDFLMFAASAGSVNQDDLELLGWTRTQVVLHTSDARHLANHRADQERRRVFA
;
A
#
# COMPACT_ATOMS: atom_id res chain seq x y z
N MET A 1 17.00 21.14 -32.09
CA MET A 1 17.19 19.86 -31.35
C MET A 1 15.96 19.66 -30.47
N SER A 2 15.11 18.69 -30.80
CA SER A 2 13.79 18.52 -30.15
C SER A 2 13.83 17.32 -29.21
N PHE A 3 13.74 17.57 -27.90
CA PHE A 3 13.64 16.52 -26.90
C PHE A 3 12.21 15.98 -26.87
N ARG A 4 11.96 14.89 -27.61
CA ARG A 4 10.77 14.06 -27.37
C ARG A 4 11.04 13.25 -26.11
N SER A 5 10.60 13.77 -24.96
CA SER A 5 10.39 12.94 -23.77
C SER A 5 9.28 11.94 -24.09
N VAL A 6 9.67 10.74 -24.51
CA VAL A 6 8.79 9.59 -24.58
C VAL A 6 8.56 9.17 -23.12
N VAL A 7 7.58 9.79 -22.47
CA VAL A 7 7.04 9.29 -21.21
C VAL A 7 6.46 7.93 -21.54
N ALA A 8 7.22 6.87 -21.26
CA ALA A 8 6.75 5.51 -21.37
C ALA A 8 5.41 5.42 -20.60
N PRO A 9 4.36 4.82 -21.18
CA PRO A 9 3.15 4.58 -20.42
C PRO A 9 3.56 3.72 -19.24
N GLN A 10 3.53 4.29 -18.04
CA GLN A 10 3.63 3.53 -16.80
C GLN A 10 2.56 2.44 -16.94
N LYS A 11 3.00 1.22 -17.23
CA LYS A 11 2.15 0.04 -17.10
C LYS A 11 1.64 0.14 -15.68
N ARG A 12 0.38 0.54 -15.54
CA ARG A 12 -0.36 0.47 -14.29
C ARG A 12 -0.43 -1.02 -14.00
N TYR A 13 0.60 -1.53 -13.36
CA TYR A 13 0.62 -2.88 -12.84
C TYR A 13 -0.50 -2.90 -11.83
N ALA A 14 -1.64 -3.40 -12.29
CA ALA A 14 -2.70 -3.86 -11.43
C ALA A 14 -2.11 -5.03 -10.64
N LEU A 15 -1.34 -4.71 -9.60
CA LEU A 15 -1.47 -5.46 -8.36
C LEU A 15 -2.97 -5.65 -8.23
N LYS A 16 -3.44 -6.90 -8.16
CA LYS A 16 -4.81 -7.21 -7.75
C LYS A 16 -4.98 -6.74 -6.29
N MET A 17 -4.89 -5.43 -6.07
CA MET A 17 -5.29 -4.77 -4.86
C MET A 17 -6.79 -4.78 -4.95
N THR A 18 -7.38 -5.80 -4.33
CA THR A 18 -8.79 -5.78 -3.97
C THR A 18 -9.00 -4.69 -2.94
N TYR A 19 -8.92 -3.44 -3.39
CA TYR A 19 -9.56 -2.34 -2.69
C TYR A 19 -11.05 -2.65 -2.72
N SER A 20 -11.58 -3.11 -1.60
CA SER A 20 -13.01 -3.23 -1.39
C SER A 20 -13.43 -2.09 -0.47
N PRO A 21 -14.27 -1.16 -0.94
CA PRO A 21 -14.85 -0.13 -0.07
C PRO A 21 -15.76 -0.74 1.00
N TYR A 22 -16.14 -2.01 0.85
CA TYR A 22 -16.96 -2.77 1.80
C TYR A 22 -16.14 -3.61 2.79
N LEU A 23 -14.80 -3.54 2.73
CA LEU A 23 -13.96 -4.28 3.67
C LEU A 23 -14.04 -3.63 5.06
N ASP A 24 -14.62 -4.37 6.00
CA ASP A 24 -14.67 -3.99 7.40
C ASP A 24 -13.31 -4.26 8.07
N ARG A 25 -12.38 -3.30 7.88
CA ARG A 25 -11.01 -3.37 8.43
C ARG A 25 -10.99 -3.49 9.95
N ALA A 26 -12.00 -2.94 10.63
CA ALA A 26 -12.15 -3.02 12.07
C ALA A 26 -12.39 -4.45 12.59
N LYS A 27 -12.74 -5.42 11.71
CA LYS A 27 -12.86 -6.84 12.06
C LYS A 27 -11.62 -7.67 11.79
N LEU A 28 -10.65 -7.17 11.02
CA LEU A 28 -9.42 -7.90 10.71
C LEU A 28 -8.54 -8.05 11.95
N ARG A 29 -7.88 -9.20 12.11
CA ARG A 29 -7.04 -9.50 13.29
C ARG A 29 -5.70 -10.08 12.89
N GLY A 30 -4.70 -9.86 13.75
CA GLY A 30 -3.38 -10.47 13.64
C GLY A 30 -2.77 -10.31 12.26
N LYS A 31 -2.39 -11.44 11.64
CA LYS A 31 -1.73 -11.47 10.33
C LYS A 31 -2.57 -10.85 9.22
N GLU A 32 -3.88 -11.09 9.18
CA GLU A 32 -4.75 -10.55 8.13
C GLU A 32 -4.83 -9.02 8.21
N ALA A 33 -4.87 -8.47 9.42
CA ALA A 33 -4.81 -7.02 9.63
C ALA A 33 -3.50 -6.42 9.11
N ILE A 34 -2.37 -7.06 9.43
CA ILE A 34 -1.04 -6.61 8.98
C ILE A 34 -0.94 -6.66 7.44
N GLU A 35 -1.38 -7.75 6.81
CA GLU A 35 -1.30 -7.92 5.37
C GLU A 35 -2.17 -6.91 4.61
N GLN A 36 -3.39 -6.66 5.11
CA GLN A 36 -4.27 -5.68 4.50
C GLN A 36 -3.78 -4.24 4.73
N MET A 37 -3.28 -3.92 5.92
CA MET A 37 -2.72 -2.59 6.20
C MET A 37 -1.46 -2.33 5.35
N ALA A 38 -0.65 -3.35 5.11
CA ALA A 38 0.49 -3.28 4.18
C ALA A 38 0.03 -3.01 2.73
N ASN A 39 -1.09 -3.60 2.31
CA ASN A 39 -1.67 -3.32 1.00
C ASN A 39 -2.18 -1.86 0.91
N ASP A 40 -2.85 -1.36 1.96
CA ASP A 40 -3.28 0.03 2.02
C ASP A 40 -2.06 0.97 1.93
N PHE A 41 -0.96 0.70 2.66
CA PHE A 41 0.28 1.47 2.54
C PHE A 41 0.83 1.52 1.12
N LEU A 42 0.90 0.38 0.43
CA LEU A 42 1.38 0.32 -0.95
C LEU A 42 0.48 1.08 -1.92
N MET A 43 -0.85 0.97 -1.76
CA MET A 43 -1.82 1.66 -2.60
C MET A 43 -1.68 3.18 -2.49
N PHE A 44 -1.53 3.69 -1.28
CA PHE A 44 -1.44 5.12 -1.03
C PHE A 44 -0.03 5.69 -1.24
N ALA A 45 1.03 4.92 -1.02
CA ALA A 45 2.37 5.35 -1.43
C ALA A 45 2.43 5.65 -2.94
N ALA A 46 1.67 4.89 -3.75
CA ALA A 46 1.56 5.11 -5.19
C ALA A 46 0.72 6.35 -5.57
N SER A 47 -0.23 6.78 -4.72
CA SER A 47 -1.17 7.86 -5.06
C SER A 47 -0.93 9.19 -4.33
N ALA A 48 -0.45 9.16 -3.09
CA ALA A 48 -0.32 10.31 -2.18
C ALA A 48 1.07 10.45 -1.52
N GLY A 49 2.01 9.54 -1.81
CA GLY A 49 3.40 9.60 -1.34
C GLY A 49 3.63 9.08 0.08
N SER A 50 2.77 9.41 1.04
CA SER A 50 2.83 8.86 2.40
C SER A 50 1.45 8.73 3.05
N VAL A 51 1.31 7.74 3.95
CA VAL A 51 0.10 7.50 4.75
C VAL A 51 0.42 7.80 6.21
N ASN A 52 -0.39 8.65 6.83
CA ASN A 52 -0.37 8.92 8.25
C ASN A 52 -1.47 8.12 8.99
N GLN A 53 -1.57 8.31 10.30
CA GLN A 53 -2.58 7.62 11.11
C GLN A 53 -4.02 8.03 10.73
N ASP A 54 -4.26 9.32 10.52
CA ASP A 54 -5.60 9.85 10.22
C ASP A 54 -6.13 9.25 8.90
N ASP A 55 -5.25 9.07 7.91
CA ASP A 55 -5.56 8.40 6.65
C ASP A 55 -6.01 6.94 6.87
N LEU A 56 -5.36 6.21 7.79
CA LEU A 56 -5.74 4.83 8.12
C LEU A 56 -7.08 4.77 8.85
N GLU A 57 -7.34 5.73 9.75
CA GLU A 57 -8.63 5.82 10.44
C GLU A 57 -9.77 6.12 9.45
N LEU A 58 -9.54 6.98 8.44
CA LEU A 58 -10.48 7.23 7.34
C LEU A 58 -10.78 5.97 6.51
N LEU A 59 -9.82 5.04 6.39
CA LEU A 59 -10.04 3.75 5.74
C LEU A 59 -10.86 2.77 6.57
N GLY A 60 -11.08 3.07 7.86
CA GLY A 60 -11.82 2.22 8.79
C GLY A 60 -10.92 1.37 9.69
N TRP A 61 -9.62 1.67 9.77
CA TRP A 61 -8.76 1.05 10.78
C TRP A 61 -9.07 1.62 12.17
N THR A 62 -9.15 0.75 13.17
CA THR A 62 -9.25 1.22 14.56
C THR A 62 -7.89 1.72 15.06
N ARG A 63 -7.90 2.72 15.93
CA ARG A 63 -6.68 3.25 16.56
C ARG A 63 -5.81 2.16 17.21
N THR A 64 -6.44 1.18 17.84
CA THR A 64 -5.74 0.03 18.45
C THR A 64 -4.99 -0.80 17.41
N GLN A 65 -5.63 -1.11 16.27
CA GLN A 65 -4.96 -1.84 15.19
C GLN A 65 -3.82 -1.03 14.58
N VAL A 66 -4.00 0.29 14.41
CA VAL A 66 -2.94 1.17 13.91
C VAL A 66 -1.72 1.11 14.84
N VAL A 67 -1.91 1.28 16.14
CA VAL A 67 -0.82 1.21 17.12
C VAL A 67 -0.14 -0.17 17.11
N LEU A 68 -0.91 -1.25 17.04
CA LEU A 68 -0.37 -2.61 17.12
C LEU A 68 0.32 -3.09 15.84
N HIS A 69 -0.14 -2.66 14.66
CA HIS A 69 0.22 -3.33 13.40
C HIS A 69 0.95 -2.43 12.40
N THR A 70 0.98 -1.11 12.59
CA THR A 70 1.56 -0.18 11.62
C THR A 70 3.02 -0.47 11.32
N SER A 71 3.83 -0.76 12.34
CA SER A 71 5.26 -1.02 12.16
C SER A 71 5.49 -2.23 11.26
N ASP A 72 4.84 -3.35 11.58
CA ASP A 72 4.95 -4.61 10.84
C ASP A 72 4.40 -4.46 9.42
N ALA A 73 3.25 -3.80 9.27
CA ALA A 73 2.64 -3.54 7.98
C ALA A 73 3.53 -2.67 7.08
N ARG A 74 4.20 -1.66 7.64
CA ARG A 74 5.12 -0.79 6.90
C ARG A 74 6.38 -1.55 6.46
N HIS A 75 6.96 -2.38 7.34
CA HIS A 75 8.06 -3.27 6.97
C HIS A 75 7.65 -4.23 5.84
N LEU A 76 6.47 -4.84 5.95
CA LEU A 76 5.96 -5.75 4.92
C LEU A 76 5.71 -5.04 3.59
N ALA A 77 5.14 -3.84 3.62
CA ALA A 77 4.94 -3.01 2.43
C ALA A 77 6.27 -2.68 1.75
N ASN A 78 7.28 -2.20 2.50
CA ASN A 78 8.60 -1.90 1.95
C ASN A 78 9.27 -3.12 1.34
N HIS A 79 9.24 -4.25 2.04
CA HIS A 79 9.79 -5.51 1.51
C HIS A 79 9.12 -5.94 0.20
N ARG A 80 7.79 -5.84 0.11
CA ARG A 80 7.04 -6.12 -1.14
C ARG A 80 7.41 -5.16 -2.26
N ALA A 81 7.54 -3.87 -1.97
CA ALA A 81 7.94 -2.86 -2.95
C ALA A 81 9.36 -3.14 -3.50
N ASP A 82 10.30 -3.52 -2.64
CA ASP A 82 11.66 -3.85 -3.04
C ASP A 82 11.74 -5.12 -3.89
N GLN A 83 10.97 -6.15 -3.54
CA GLN A 83 10.86 -7.35 -4.36
C GLN A 83 10.33 -7.03 -5.75
N GLU A 84 9.32 -6.16 -5.84
CA GLU A 84 8.74 -5.76 -7.12
C GLU A 84 9.73 -4.94 -7.96
N ARG A 85 10.44 -3.99 -7.35
CA ARG A 85 11.52 -3.26 -8.04
C ARG A 85 12.56 -4.22 -8.62
N ARG A 86 13.03 -5.20 -7.84
CA ARG A 86 14.01 -6.18 -8.31
C ARG A 86 13.51 -7.01 -9.49
N ARG A 87 12.22 -7.34 -9.54
CA ARG A 87 11.62 -8.05 -10.67
C ARG A 87 11.54 -7.21 -11.95
N VAL A 88 11.32 -5.91 -11.83
CA VAL A 88 11.19 -5.00 -12.99
C VAL A 88 12.55 -4.70 -13.63
N PHE A 89 13.63 -4.73 -12.85
CA PHE A 89 15.01 -4.45 -13.31
C PHE A 89 15.87 -5.71 -13.54
N ALA A 90 15.29 -6.91 -13.39
CA ALA A 90 15.91 -8.20 -13.73
C ALA A 90 15.49 -8.64 -15.13
#